data_AF-A0A4U6DHN5-F1
#
_entry.id   AF-A0A4U6DHN5-F1
#
_cell.length_a   1.000
_cell.length_b   1.000
_cell.length_c   1.000
_cell.angle_alpha   90.00
_cell.angle_beta   90.00
_cell.angle_gamma   90.00
#
_symmetry.space_group_name_H-M   'P 1'
#
loop_
_entity.id
_entity.type
_entity.pdbx_description
1 polymer ?
#
loop_
_entity_poly.entity_id
_entity_poly.type
_entity_poly.pdbx_seq_one_letter_code
_entity_poly.pdbx_strand_id
1 'polypeptide(L)'
;MISVKKDFAALPHKLVKSKRLELILDSIATKNSHKFKSAVYRNTTLEVLETLYNHKCAYCETDTSAGAPMQVEHYRPKAKVTEDTTHSGYYWIAYEWSNLILSCSKCNRKKSNYFPITGIRISAPIIGVDGLPNDESKLINSQYFTDEGALLLNPEIDIVEAHFIFKPNGEIEGLTPQAKETIRMWS
;
A
#
# COMPACT_ATOMS: atom_id res chain seq x y z
N MET A 1 3.12 -4.75 -13.54
CA MET A 1 2.00 -4.09 -12.87
C MET A 1 0.86 -3.98 -13.87
N ILE A 2 -0.34 -4.39 -13.47
CA ILE A 2 -1.61 -4.19 -14.18
C ILE A 2 -2.63 -3.56 -13.24
N SER A 3 -3.66 -2.91 -13.76
CA SER A 3 -4.74 -2.35 -12.94
C SER A 3 -5.58 -3.46 -12.29
N VAL A 4 -5.91 -3.30 -11.00
CA VAL A 4 -6.68 -4.25 -10.19
C VAL A 4 -7.87 -3.53 -9.54
N LYS A 5 -9.08 -4.07 -9.72
CA LYS A 5 -10.28 -3.47 -9.13
C LYS A 5 -10.52 -4.04 -7.73
N LYS A 6 -10.28 -3.23 -6.71
CA LYS A 6 -10.53 -3.59 -5.31
C LYS A 6 -11.57 -2.67 -4.70
N ASP A 7 -12.61 -3.25 -4.13
CA ASP A 7 -13.59 -2.49 -3.35
C ASP A 7 -13.04 -2.25 -1.93
N PHE A 8 -12.75 -0.98 -1.61
CA PHE A 8 -12.26 -0.57 -0.29
C PHE A 8 -13.34 -0.61 0.79
N ALA A 9 -14.63 -0.58 0.43
CA ALA A 9 -15.74 -0.71 1.38
C ALA A 9 -16.03 -2.19 1.72
N ALA A 10 -15.72 -3.11 0.82
CA ALA A 10 -15.89 -4.55 1.02
C ALA A 10 -14.71 -5.16 1.79
N LEU A 11 -14.70 -4.99 3.11
CA LEU A 11 -13.68 -5.60 3.97
C LEU A 11 -13.78 -7.14 3.94
N PRO A 12 -12.63 -7.85 3.89
CA PRO A 12 -12.60 -9.30 4.07
C PRO A 12 -13.26 -9.72 5.39
N HIS A 13 -14.13 -10.74 5.36
CA HIS A 13 -14.85 -11.22 6.56
C HIS A 13 -13.92 -11.59 7.72
N LYS A 14 -12.74 -12.14 7.42
CA LYS A 14 -11.73 -12.53 8.41
C LYS A 14 -11.01 -11.31 9.03
N LEU A 15 -11.09 -10.13 8.41
CA LEU A 15 -10.50 -8.89 8.93
C LEU A 15 -11.42 -8.33 10.04
N VAL A 16 -11.32 -8.94 11.22
CA VAL A 16 -12.21 -8.71 12.36
C VAL A 16 -12.28 -7.24 12.77
N LYS A 17 -13.49 -6.66 12.77
CA LYS A 17 -13.73 -5.24 13.05
C LYS A 17 -13.21 -4.81 14.42
N SER A 18 -13.58 -5.49 15.51
CA SER A 18 -13.22 -5.05 16.88
C SER A 18 -11.72 -5.02 17.13
N LYS A 19 -11.01 -6.13 16.90
CA LYS A 19 -9.56 -6.20 17.18
C LYS A 19 -8.75 -5.26 16.30
N ARG A 20 -9.18 -5.07 15.06
CA ARG A 20 -8.60 -4.11 14.12
C ARG A 20 -8.71 -2.68 14.63
N LEU A 21 -9.90 -2.28 15.08
CA LEU A 21 -10.15 -0.92 15.59
C LEU A 21 -9.34 -0.64 16.87
N GLU A 22 -9.24 -1.59 17.79
CA GLU A 22 -8.36 -1.48 18.97
C GLU A 22 -6.91 -1.20 18.58
N LEU A 23 -6.39 -1.89 17.57
CA LEU A 23 -5.01 -1.74 17.12
C LEU A 23 -4.76 -0.44 16.36
N ILE A 24 -5.79 0.13 15.73
CA ILE A 24 -5.73 1.45 15.11
C ILE A 24 -5.69 2.53 16.20
N LEU A 25 -6.54 2.43 17.23
CA LEU A 25 -6.49 3.34 18.39
C LEU A 25 -5.13 3.29 19.09
N ASP A 26 -4.61 2.08 19.33
CA ASP A 26 -3.27 1.89 19.92
C ASP A 26 -2.16 2.46 19.03
N SER A 27 -2.26 2.31 17.70
CA SER A 27 -1.27 2.90 16.79
C SER A 27 -1.32 4.43 16.77
N ILE A 28 -2.49 5.03 16.96
CA ILE A 28 -2.64 6.49 17.10
C ILE A 28 -1.95 7.00 18.37
N ALA A 29 -2.12 6.28 19.48
CA ALA A 29 -1.48 6.64 20.75
C ALA A 29 0.05 6.45 20.73
N THR A 30 0.53 5.37 20.10
CA THR A 30 1.94 4.94 20.18
C THR A 30 2.79 5.30 18.96
N LYS A 31 2.17 5.64 17.83
CA LYS A 31 2.83 6.07 16.57
C LYS A 31 3.93 5.10 16.11
N ASN A 32 5.16 5.59 15.93
CA ASN A 32 6.31 4.81 15.49
C ASN A 32 6.79 3.77 16.52
N SER A 33 6.33 3.84 17.78
CA SER A 33 6.61 2.82 18.79
C SER A 33 5.64 1.63 18.76
N HIS A 34 4.55 1.74 17.96
CA HIS A 34 3.52 0.72 17.86
C HIS A 34 4.09 -0.66 17.49
N LYS A 35 3.60 -1.70 18.18
CA LYS A 35 3.99 -3.09 17.91
C LYS A 35 2.97 -3.74 16.98
N PHE A 36 3.14 -3.49 15.67
CA PHE A 36 2.26 -4.03 14.63
C PHE A 36 2.08 -5.55 14.74
N LYS A 37 0.82 -5.97 14.67
CA LYS A 37 0.39 -7.38 14.75
C LYS A 37 0.10 -7.90 13.36
N SER A 38 1.11 -8.51 12.72
CA SER A 38 0.99 -9.01 11.35
C SER A 38 -0.15 -10.01 11.17
N ALA A 39 -0.43 -10.86 12.17
CA ALA A 39 -1.54 -11.80 12.12
C ALA A 39 -2.91 -11.13 11.82
N VAL A 40 -3.12 -9.89 12.26
CA VAL A 40 -4.41 -9.20 12.11
C VAL A 40 -4.64 -8.68 10.69
N TYR A 41 -3.60 -8.25 9.97
CA TYR A 41 -3.74 -7.83 8.57
C TYR A 41 -3.35 -8.94 7.60
N ARG A 42 -2.29 -9.71 7.87
CA ARG A 42 -1.76 -10.72 6.94
C ARG A 42 -2.66 -11.94 6.87
N ASN A 43 -2.90 -12.60 8.00
CA ASN A 43 -3.58 -13.91 8.00
C ASN A 43 -5.07 -13.77 7.65
N THR A 44 -5.61 -12.56 7.73
CA THR A 44 -7.01 -12.25 7.48
C THR A 44 -7.28 -11.77 6.05
N THR A 45 -6.25 -11.28 5.34
CA THR A 45 -6.40 -10.70 3.99
C THR A 45 -5.60 -11.40 2.90
N LEU A 46 -4.57 -12.18 3.23
CA LEU A 46 -3.67 -12.79 2.23
C LEU A 46 -4.42 -13.60 1.17
N GLU A 47 -5.31 -14.50 1.56
CA GLU A 47 -6.08 -15.36 0.64
C GLU A 47 -6.98 -14.55 -0.31
N VAL A 48 -7.60 -13.48 0.22
CA VAL A 48 -8.45 -12.58 -0.58
C VAL A 48 -7.60 -11.78 -1.56
N LEU A 49 -6.43 -11.30 -1.12
CA LEU A 49 -5.48 -10.60 -1.99
C LEU A 49 -4.91 -11.53 -3.07
N GLU A 50 -4.55 -12.77 -2.73
CA GLU A 50 -4.09 -13.77 -3.70
C GLU A 50 -5.15 -14.01 -4.78
N THR A 51 -6.41 -14.17 -4.40
CA THR A 51 -7.51 -14.32 -5.36
C THR A 51 -7.68 -13.06 -6.22
N LEU A 52 -7.70 -11.89 -5.59
CA LEU A 52 -7.92 -10.60 -6.25
C LEU A 52 -6.85 -10.27 -7.31
N TYR A 53 -5.61 -10.67 -7.04
CA TYR A 53 -4.46 -10.43 -7.92
C TYR A 53 -4.15 -11.64 -8.82
N ASN A 54 -5.03 -12.63 -8.92
CA ASN A 54 -4.81 -13.86 -9.70
C ASN A 54 -3.47 -14.55 -9.36
N HIS A 55 -3.12 -14.55 -8.07
CA HIS A 55 -1.90 -15.12 -7.51
C HIS A 55 -0.60 -14.50 -8.06
N LYS A 56 -0.64 -13.25 -8.55
CA LYS A 56 0.51 -12.52 -9.08
C LYS A 56 0.89 -11.33 -8.20
N CYS A 57 2.18 -11.00 -8.17
CA CYS A 57 2.68 -9.82 -7.48
C CYS A 57 2.14 -8.54 -8.12
N ALA A 58 1.60 -7.62 -7.31
CA ALA A 58 1.10 -6.30 -7.74
C ALA A 58 2.11 -5.48 -8.55
N TYR A 59 3.41 -5.68 -8.29
CA TYR A 59 4.46 -4.88 -8.92
C TYR A 59 5.04 -5.58 -10.16
N CYS A 60 5.60 -6.79 -9.96
CA CYS A 60 6.36 -7.49 -11.00
C CYS A 60 5.55 -8.51 -11.82
N GLU A 61 4.26 -8.70 -11.55
CA GLU A 61 3.36 -9.68 -12.22
C GLU A 61 3.79 -11.14 -12.14
N THR A 62 4.89 -11.43 -11.45
CA THR A 62 5.37 -12.80 -11.26
C THR A 62 4.51 -13.51 -10.22
N ASP A 63 4.24 -14.80 -10.44
CA ASP A 63 3.57 -15.66 -9.47
C ASP A 63 4.57 -16.40 -8.54
N THR A 64 4.05 -17.24 -7.64
CA THR A 64 4.87 -17.99 -6.67
C THR A 64 5.73 -19.10 -7.29
N SER A 65 5.45 -19.54 -8.52
CA SER A 65 6.24 -20.58 -9.19
C SER A 65 7.68 -20.13 -9.47
N ALA A 66 7.90 -18.80 -9.56
CA ALA A 66 9.22 -18.21 -9.73
C ALA A 66 10.05 -18.12 -8.42
N GLY A 67 9.59 -18.73 -7.32
CA GLY A 67 10.39 -18.95 -6.11
C GLY A 67 10.33 -17.85 -5.05
N ALA A 68 9.42 -16.87 -5.17
CA ALA A 68 9.20 -15.85 -4.13
C ALA A 68 7.79 -15.96 -3.53
N PRO A 69 7.65 -16.20 -2.20
CA PRO A 69 6.35 -16.28 -1.55
C PRO A 69 5.62 -14.92 -1.57
N MET A 70 4.30 -14.97 -1.72
CA MET A 70 3.45 -13.79 -1.61
C MET A 70 3.31 -13.30 -0.17
N GLN A 71 3.18 -11.98 -0.03
CA GLN A 71 3.08 -11.27 1.23
C GLN A 71 2.02 -10.17 1.12
N VAL A 72 1.43 -9.85 2.27
CA VAL A 72 0.60 -8.65 2.43
C VAL A 72 1.52 -7.47 2.71
N GLU A 73 1.57 -6.56 1.76
CA GLU A 73 2.37 -5.35 1.82
C GLU A 73 1.52 -4.11 2.13
N HIS A 74 2.15 -3.12 2.74
CA HIS A 74 1.62 -1.78 2.91
C HIS A 74 2.09 -0.90 1.74
N TYR A 75 1.16 -0.42 0.91
CA TYR A 75 1.50 0.51 -0.18
C TYR A 75 2.17 1.76 0.41
N ARG A 76 1.48 2.43 1.35
CA ARG A 76 2.03 3.49 2.21
C ARG A 76 2.70 2.88 3.45
N PRO A 77 3.98 3.17 3.74
CA PRO A 77 4.71 2.52 4.82
C PRO A 77 4.07 2.73 6.19
N LYS A 78 3.77 1.64 6.91
CA LYS A 78 3.24 1.71 8.28
C LYS A 78 4.25 2.24 9.30
N ALA A 79 5.54 2.19 8.98
CA ALA A 79 6.63 2.64 9.83
C ALA A 79 7.40 3.79 9.16
N LYS A 80 8.44 4.29 9.84
CA LYS A 80 9.29 5.41 9.41
C LYS A 80 9.66 5.32 7.92
N VAL A 81 9.38 6.40 7.20
CA VAL A 81 9.60 6.53 5.75
C VAL A 81 11.08 6.76 5.48
N THR A 82 11.60 6.17 4.40
CA THR A 82 13.03 6.23 4.08
C THR A 82 13.48 7.65 3.70
N GLU A 83 12.65 8.36 2.95
CA GLU A 83 12.93 9.67 2.36
C GLU A 83 12.65 10.82 3.32
N ASP A 84 11.93 10.56 4.40
CA ASP A 84 11.61 11.54 5.43
C ASP A 84 11.83 10.94 6.81
N THR A 85 13.00 11.25 7.39
CA THR A 85 13.38 10.71 8.69
C THR A 85 12.61 11.32 9.87
N THR A 86 11.84 12.38 9.65
CA THR A 86 10.97 12.98 10.66
C THR A 86 9.59 12.32 10.68
N HIS A 87 9.22 11.64 9.59
CA HIS A 87 7.95 10.98 9.44
C HIS A 87 7.88 9.66 10.24
N SER A 88 6.85 9.51 11.08
CA SER A 88 6.66 8.31 11.93
C SER A 88 6.11 7.09 11.18
N GLY A 89 5.71 7.26 9.92
CA GLY A 89 4.99 6.27 9.13
C GLY A 89 3.49 6.52 9.14
N TYR A 90 2.79 5.91 8.19
CA TYR A 90 1.34 5.95 8.06
C TYR A 90 0.70 4.90 8.99
N TYR A 91 1.04 4.95 10.28
CA TYR A 91 0.71 3.93 11.28
C TYR A 91 -0.81 3.73 11.47
N TRP A 92 -1.61 4.75 11.17
CA TRP A 92 -3.07 4.75 11.34
C TRP A 92 -3.80 3.96 10.24
N ILE A 93 -3.17 3.80 9.06
CA ILE A 93 -3.68 2.95 7.96
C ILE A 93 -2.94 1.62 7.83
N ALA A 94 -2.21 1.20 8.87
CA ALA A 94 -1.50 -0.09 8.86
C ALA A 94 -2.43 -1.30 8.87
N TYR A 95 -3.68 -1.12 9.27
CA TYR A 95 -4.70 -2.18 9.29
C TYR A 95 -5.89 -1.88 8.38
N GLU A 96 -5.78 -0.83 7.55
CA GLU A 96 -6.84 -0.46 6.63
C GLU A 96 -6.72 -1.23 5.33
N TRP A 97 -7.85 -1.83 4.92
CA TRP A 97 -7.93 -2.68 3.73
C TRP A 97 -7.42 -1.97 2.47
N SER A 98 -7.74 -0.68 2.35
CA SER A 98 -7.32 0.19 1.26
C SER A 98 -5.79 0.23 1.08
N ASN A 99 -5.00 0.13 2.17
CA ASN A 99 -3.54 0.24 2.11
C ASN A 99 -2.80 -1.12 1.98
N LEU A 100 -3.53 -2.25 1.99
CA LEU A 100 -2.95 -3.59 1.96
C LEU A 100 -2.98 -4.18 0.55
N ILE A 101 -1.83 -4.50 -0.02
CA ILE A 101 -1.72 -5.04 -1.40
C ILE A 101 -0.92 -6.35 -1.43
N LEU A 102 -1.05 -7.11 -2.52
CA LEU A 102 -0.30 -8.35 -2.70
C LEU A 102 1.07 -8.10 -3.32
N SER A 103 2.15 -8.51 -2.66
CA SER A 103 3.51 -8.33 -3.19
C SER A 103 4.34 -9.57 -2.93
N CYS A 104 5.19 -9.96 -3.88
CA CYS A 104 6.18 -11.01 -3.62
C CYS A 104 7.25 -10.51 -2.65
N SER A 105 7.84 -11.43 -1.89
CA SER A 105 8.86 -11.08 -0.88
C SER A 105 10.06 -10.28 -1.45
N LYS A 106 10.42 -10.49 -2.72
CA LYS A 106 11.50 -9.74 -3.39
C LYS A 106 11.11 -8.27 -3.59
N CYS A 107 9.92 -8.00 -4.12
CA CYS A 107 9.45 -6.64 -4.38
C CYS A 107 9.19 -5.89 -3.08
N ASN A 108 8.55 -6.54 -2.09
CA ASN A 108 8.31 -5.96 -0.78
C ASN A 108 9.61 -5.60 -0.06
N ARG A 109 10.60 -6.49 -0.06
CA ARG A 109 11.91 -6.20 0.53
C ARG A 109 12.63 -5.06 -0.19
N LYS A 110 12.55 -5.00 -1.52
CA LYS A 110 13.20 -3.95 -2.32
C LYS A 110 12.59 -2.58 -2.04
N LYS A 111 11.25 -2.48 -2.01
CA LYS A 111 10.54 -1.24 -1.69
C LYS A 111 10.72 -0.84 -0.22
N SER A 112 10.61 -1.79 0.71
CA SER A 112 10.71 -1.51 2.15
C SER A 112 9.79 -0.33 2.54
N ASN A 113 10.34 0.69 3.21
CA ASN A 113 9.63 1.91 3.57
C ASN A 113 9.88 3.09 2.60
N TYR A 114 10.41 2.81 1.40
CA TYR A 114 10.54 3.82 0.36
C TYR A 114 9.15 4.18 -0.19
N PHE A 115 8.81 5.46 -0.10
CA PHE A 115 7.55 6.02 -0.56
C PHE A 115 7.71 7.50 -0.97
N PRO A 116 8.20 7.74 -2.19
CA PRO A 116 8.51 9.08 -2.67
C PRO A 116 7.22 9.81 -3.05
N ILE A 117 7.20 11.11 -2.78
CA ILE A 117 6.07 12.00 -3.04
C ILE A 117 6.57 13.31 -3.67
N THR A 118 5.68 14.10 -4.25
CA THR A 118 6.00 15.42 -4.84
C THR A 118 5.48 16.59 -4.03
N GLY A 119 4.42 16.38 -3.25
CA GLY A 119 3.74 17.40 -2.46
C GLY A 119 4.15 17.40 -0.98
N ILE A 120 3.23 17.86 -0.14
CA ILE A 120 3.42 17.94 1.31
C ILE A 120 3.03 16.60 1.93
N ARG A 121 3.96 15.99 2.68
CA ARG A 121 3.70 14.71 3.35
C ARG A 121 2.72 14.89 4.50
N ILE A 122 1.69 14.07 4.51
CA ILE A 122 0.78 13.94 5.65
C ILE A 122 1.49 13.21 6.77
N SER A 123 1.55 13.82 7.96
CA SER A 123 2.24 13.25 9.13
C SER A 123 1.32 12.72 10.24
N ALA A 124 0.01 12.97 10.16
CA ALA A 124 -0.98 12.54 11.15
C ALA A 124 -2.36 12.32 10.50
N PRO A 125 -3.24 11.50 11.08
CA PRO A 125 -4.63 11.38 10.64
C PRO A 125 -5.51 12.52 11.15
N ILE A 126 -6.60 12.79 10.43
CA ILE A 126 -7.77 13.51 10.93
C ILE A 126 -8.60 12.53 11.77
N ILE A 127 -8.77 12.86 13.05
CA ILE A 127 -9.46 12.02 14.03
C ILE A 127 -10.94 12.38 14.11
N GLY A 128 -11.80 11.37 14.01
CA GLY A 128 -13.25 11.49 14.20
C GLY A 128 -13.67 11.50 15.67
N VAL A 129 -14.98 11.61 15.90
CA VAL A 129 -15.57 11.67 17.26
C VAL A 129 -15.34 10.41 18.10
N ASP A 130 -15.06 9.29 17.45
CA ASP A 130 -14.79 7.98 18.05
C ASP A 130 -13.30 7.72 18.31
N GLY A 131 -12.43 8.70 18.04
CA GLY A 131 -10.98 8.57 18.18
C GLY A 131 -10.29 7.84 17.03
N LEU A 132 -11.05 7.37 16.03
CA LEU A 132 -10.51 6.68 14.85
C LEU A 132 -10.25 7.67 13.71
N PRO A 133 -9.42 7.32 12.70
CA PRO A 133 -9.28 8.12 11.49
C PRO A 133 -10.62 8.20 10.75
N ASN A 134 -11.00 9.40 10.32
CA ASN A 134 -12.17 9.56 9.46
C ASN A 134 -11.94 8.95 8.06
N ASP A 135 -12.97 8.95 7.22
CA ASP A 135 -12.91 8.36 5.87
C ASP A 135 -11.82 9.00 5.00
N GLU A 136 -11.63 10.30 5.14
CA GLU A 136 -10.59 11.07 4.46
C GLU A 136 -9.17 10.62 4.84
N SER A 137 -8.94 10.26 6.10
CA SER A 137 -7.63 9.79 6.59
C SER A 137 -7.46 8.27 6.62
N LYS A 138 -8.49 7.49 6.27
CA LYS A 138 -8.43 6.00 6.24
C LYS A 138 -8.37 5.41 4.83
N LEU A 139 -8.95 6.08 3.82
CA LEU A 139 -9.06 5.57 2.46
C LEU A 139 -7.92 6.14 1.60
N ILE A 140 -7.02 5.30 1.09
CA ILE A 140 -5.84 5.77 0.35
C ILE A 140 -6.13 6.46 -0.99
N ASN A 141 -7.37 6.38 -1.50
CA ASN A 141 -7.85 7.10 -2.68
C ASN A 141 -8.58 8.42 -2.34
N SER A 142 -8.55 8.87 -1.09
CA SER A 142 -9.10 10.18 -0.71
C SER A 142 -8.21 11.32 -1.20
N GLN A 143 -8.80 12.52 -1.30
CA GLN A 143 -8.06 13.73 -1.70
C GLN A 143 -6.84 13.99 -0.80
N TYR A 144 -7.02 13.73 0.50
CA TYR A 144 -5.98 13.77 1.52
C TYR A 144 -4.68 13.11 1.04
N PHE A 145 -4.79 11.87 0.58
CA PHE A 145 -3.63 11.08 0.15
C PHE A 145 -3.19 11.38 -1.28
N THR A 146 -4.11 11.76 -2.19
CA THR A 146 -3.74 12.10 -3.56
C THR A 146 -2.97 13.41 -3.64
N ASP A 147 -3.22 14.37 -2.75
CA ASP A 147 -2.51 15.66 -2.69
C ASP A 147 -1.03 15.53 -2.31
N GLU A 148 -0.63 14.43 -1.67
CA GLU A 148 0.80 14.15 -1.47
C GLU A 148 1.53 13.92 -2.81
N GLY A 149 0.82 13.51 -3.86
CA GLY A 149 1.40 13.26 -5.17
C GLY A 149 2.42 12.13 -5.15
N ALA A 150 1.98 10.93 -4.75
CA ALA A 150 2.81 9.73 -4.69
C ALA A 150 3.48 9.43 -6.04
N LEU A 151 4.77 9.07 -6.00
CA LEU A 151 5.56 8.76 -7.20
C LEU A 151 5.62 7.27 -7.54
N LEU A 152 5.15 6.38 -6.66
CA LEU A 152 4.98 4.97 -7.00
C LEU A 152 3.54 4.74 -7.44
N LEU A 153 3.32 4.04 -8.55
CA LEU A 153 1.97 3.70 -8.98
C LEU A 153 1.34 2.68 -8.01
N ASN A 154 0.07 2.87 -7.74
CA ASN A 154 -0.79 1.94 -7.03
C ASN A 154 -1.71 1.24 -8.04
N PRO A 155 -1.61 -0.09 -8.23
CA PRO A 155 -2.43 -0.81 -9.19
C PRO A 155 -3.93 -0.81 -8.85
N GLU A 156 -4.32 -0.44 -7.63
CA GLU A 156 -5.71 -0.41 -7.18
C GLU A 156 -6.39 0.96 -7.37
N ILE A 157 -5.61 2.01 -7.70
CA ILE A 157 -6.09 3.40 -7.81
C ILE A 157 -5.74 3.98 -9.17
N ASP A 158 -4.50 3.81 -9.60
CA ASP A 158 -4.02 4.37 -10.86
C ASP A 158 -4.45 3.50 -12.03
N ILE A 159 -4.75 4.15 -13.17
CA ILE A 159 -4.96 3.45 -14.44
C ILE A 159 -3.59 3.12 -15.01
N VAL A 160 -2.98 2.05 -14.50
CA VAL A 160 -1.57 1.67 -14.74
C VAL A 160 -1.22 1.70 -16.23
N GLU A 161 -2.10 1.20 -17.09
CA GLU A 161 -1.91 1.11 -18.53
C GLU A 161 -1.76 2.49 -19.21
N ALA A 162 -2.27 3.56 -18.60
CA ALA A 162 -2.10 4.94 -19.09
C ALA A 162 -0.69 5.51 -18.81
N HIS A 163 0.10 4.86 -17.95
CA HIS A 163 1.40 5.36 -17.51
C HIS A 163 2.59 4.73 -18.27
N PHE A 164 2.36 3.66 -19.02
CA PHE A 164 3.41 2.87 -19.67
C PHE A 164 3.18 2.67 -21.16
N ILE A 165 4.28 2.52 -21.91
CA ILE A 165 4.28 1.96 -23.26
C ILE A 165 5.21 0.76 -23.31
N PHE A 166 4.83 -0.23 -24.12
CA PHE A 166 5.66 -1.40 -24.40
C PHE A 166 6.22 -1.29 -25.81
N LYS A 167 7.54 -1.29 -25.92
CA LYS A 167 8.24 -1.23 -27.21
C LYS A 167 8.25 -2.61 -27.86
N PRO A 168 8.39 -2.69 -29.20
CA PRO A 168 8.47 -3.97 -29.92
C PRO A 168 9.62 -4.90 -29.47
N ASN A 169 10.67 -4.35 -28.84
CA ASN A 169 11.79 -5.11 -28.27
C ASN A 169 11.50 -5.67 -26.86
N GLY A 170 10.29 -5.46 -26.31
CA GLY A 170 9.91 -5.92 -24.98
C GLY A 170 10.29 -4.98 -23.83
N GLU A 171 10.92 -3.83 -24.13
CA GLU A 171 11.20 -2.81 -23.12
C GLU A 171 9.93 -2.08 -22.70
N ILE A 172 9.85 -1.77 -21.39
CA ILE A 172 8.82 -0.90 -20.83
C ILE A 172 9.38 0.52 -20.71
N GLU A 173 8.62 1.52 -21.17
CA GLU A 173 8.94 2.94 -20.99
C GLU A 173 7.85 3.64 -20.19
N GLY A 174 8.26 4.42 -19.21
CA GLY A 174 7.36 5.20 -18.36
C GLY A 174 7.09 6.59 -18.95
N LEU A 175 5.82 6.89 -19.23
CA LEU A 175 5.38 8.17 -19.82
C LEU A 175 5.29 9.30 -18.78
N THR A 176 5.17 8.97 -17.50
CA THR A 176 4.95 9.91 -16.40
C THR A 176 6.07 9.82 -15.36
N PRO A 177 6.27 10.85 -14.51
CA PRO A 177 7.19 10.77 -13.38
C PRO A 177 6.92 9.54 -12.50
N GLN A 178 5.64 9.23 -12.24
CA GLN A 178 5.24 8.06 -11.45
C GLN A 178 5.66 6.74 -12.11
N ALA A 179 5.48 6.64 -13.42
CA ALA A 179 5.87 5.46 -14.20
C ALA A 179 7.38 5.24 -14.16
N LYS A 180 8.16 6.31 -14.32
CA LYS A 180 9.63 6.26 -14.32
C LYS A 180 10.15 5.84 -12.94
N GLU A 181 9.58 6.38 -11.87
CA GLU A 181 9.97 6.01 -10.51
C GLU A 181 9.55 4.58 -10.15
N THR A 182 8.37 4.16 -10.60
CA THR A 182 7.91 2.76 -10.51
C THR A 182 8.87 1.81 -11.23
N ILE A 183 9.28 2.11 -12.46
CA ILE A 183 10.26 1.28 -13.19
C ILE A 183 11.58 1.24 -12.42
N ARG A 184 12.11 2.39 -12.00
CA ARG A 184 13.37 2.49 -11.25
C ARG A 184 13.35 1.64 -9.98
N MET A 185 12.21 1.59 -9.29
CA MET A 185 12.06 0.80 -8.07
C MET A 185 12.19 -0.70 -8.33
N TRP A 186 11.64 -1.24 -9.43
CA TRP A 186 11.57 -2.69 -9.66
C TRP A 186 12.40 -3.22 -10.85
N SER A 187 13.12 -2.37 -11.58
CA SER A 187 14.13 -2.73 -12.58
C SER A 187 15.35 -3.42 -11.99
#